data_AF-A0A5K4FE17-F1
#
_entry.id   AF-A0A5K4FE17-F1
#
_cell.length_a   1.000
_cell.length_b   1.000
_cell.length_c   1.000
_cell.angle_alpha   90.00
_cell.angle_beta   90.00
_cell.angle_gamma   90.00
#
_symmetry.space_group_name_H-M   'P 1'
#
loop_
_entity.id
_entity.type
_entity.pdbx_description
1 polymer ?
#
loop_
_entity_poly.entity_id
_entity_poly.type
_entity_poly.pdbx_seq_one_letter_code
_entity_poly.pdbx_strand_id
1 'polypeptide(L)'
;MEDDLQRKVIKQRLKQFYGSDTNNSLVDQNDPLNIDSPSFDPQLYLDKSLRTKDLSDLISEEKALTDQIRSLDSDMQTLVYDNYSKFISATDTIRMMKSNFSYVQAEMNSLLQNIASIVSVSGAINRNFADKRKKLSTLTTTQLTLNKSCF
;
A
#
# COMPACT_ATOMS: atom_id res chain seq x y z
N MET A 1 -9.87 21.06 1.30
CA MET A 1 -10.75 21.12 0.10
C MET A 1 -10.40 20.01 -0.88
N GLU A 2 -9.11 19.76 -1.15
CA GLU A 2 -8.60 18.62 -1.96
C GLU A 2 -9.02 17.23 -1.41
N ASP A 3 -8.93 17.04 -0.08
CA ASP A 3 -9.22 15.75 0.58
C ASP A 3 -10.67 15.28 0.43
N ASP A 4 -11.64 16.21 0.44
CA ASP A 4 -13.06 15.86 0.27
C ASP A 4 -13.35 15.42 -1.16
N LEU A 5 -12.66 16.00 -2.14
CA LEU A 5 -12.77 15.61 -3.53
C LEU A 5 -12.20 14.20 -3.74
N GLN A 6 -11.04 13.90 -3.13
CA GLN A 6 -10.45 12.56 -3.15
C GLN A 6 -11.35 11.53 -2.46
N ARG A 7 -11.95 11.87 -1.30
CA ARG A 7 -12.91 11.00 -0.60
C ARG A 7 -14.12 10.65 -1.47
N LYS A 8 -14.63 11.64 -2.21
CA LYS A 8 -15.78 11.46 -3.12
C LYS A 8 -15.41 10.57 -4.31
N VAL A 9 -14.23 10.76 -4.89
CA VAL A 9 -13.71 9.93 -5.98
C VAL A 9 -13.48 8.49 -5.53
N ILE A 10 -12.89 8.26 -4.35
CA ILE A 10 -12.67 6.92 -3.80
C ILE A 10 -14.01 6.23 -3.56
N LYS A 11 -14.99 6.92 -2.95
CA LYS A 11 -16.33 6.38 -2.73
C LYS A 11 -17.04 6.02 -4.04
N GLN A 12 -16.89 6.85 -5.07
CA GLN A 12 -17.45 6.58 -6.40
C GLN A 12 -16.79 5.37 -7.08
N ARG A 13 -15.47 5.24 -6.94
CA ARG A 13 -14.71 4.12 -7.49
C ARG A 13 -15.03 2.80 -6.77
N LEU A 14 -15.17 2.85 -5.44
CA LEU A 14 -15.60 1.73 -4.61
C LEU A 14 -17.02 1.27 -5.01
N LYS A 15 -17.94 2.23 -5.25
CA LYS A 15 -19.29 1.93 -5.74
C LYS A 15 -19.27 1.28 -7.13
N GLN A 16 -18.37 1.66 -8.02
CA GLN A 16 -18.23 0.99 -9.32
C GLN A 16 -17.67 -0.43 -9.18
N PHE A 17 -16.75 -0.65 -8.23
CA PHE A 17 -16.09 -1.94 -8.04
C PHE A 17 -17.01 -2.99 -7.39
N TYR A 18 -17.83 -2.58 -6.42
CA TYR A 18 -18.76 -3.49 -5.73
C TYR A 18 -20.21 -3.40 -6.24
N GLY A 19 -20.55 -2.37 -7.01
CA GLY A 19 -21.90 -2.17 -7.56
C GLY A 19 -22.12 -2.76 -8.95
N SER A 20 -21.11 -3.41 -9.54
CA SER A 20 -21.22 -4.06 -10.86
C SER A 20 -21.51 -5.56 -10.80
N ASP A 21 -21.43 -6.18 -9.62
CA ASP A 21 -21.79 -7.60 -9.44
C ASP A 21 -23.22 -7.82 -8.96
N THR A 22 -24.01 -6.74 -8.76
CA THR A 22 -25.47 -6.86 -8.75
C THR A 22 -25.98 -7.03 -10.19
N ASN A 23 -25.53 -8.09 -10.87
CA ASN A 23 -26.20 -8.66 -12.03
C ASN A 23 -27.40 -9.49 -11.55
N ASN A 24 -28.26 -8.87 -10.75
CA ASN A 24 -29.65 -9.25 -10.70
C ASN A 24 -30.41 -8.05 -11.24
N SER A 25 -31.31 -8.35 -12.16
CA SER A 25 -32.03 -7.48 -13.07
C SER A 25 -32.60 -6.22 -12.43
N LEU A 26 -33.21 -5.39 -13.26
CA LEU A 26 -34.17 -4.36 -12.91
C LEU A 26 -35.40 -4.95 -12.16
N VAL A 27 -35.19 -5.75 -11.11
CA VAL A 27 -36.19 -6.12 -10.12
C VAL A 27 -36.47 -4.85 -9.35
N ASP A 28 -37.71 -4.41 -9.49
CA ASP A 28 -38.28 -3.22 -8.89
C ASP A 28 -37.78 -3.07 -7.46
N GLN A 29 -36.90 -2.08 -7.22
CA GLN A 29 -36.26 -1.82 -5.92
C GLN A 29 -37.29 -1.44 -4.83
N ASN A 30 -38.55 -1.32 -5.21
CA ASN A 30 -39.68 -1.04 -4.35
C ASN A 30 -40.70 -2.18 -4.33
N ASP A 31 -40.39 -3.38 -4.85
CA ASP A 31 -41.31 -4.52 -4.73
C ASP A 31 -41.38 -4.95 -3.26
N PRO A 32 -42.55 -4.83 -2.59
CA PRO A 32 -42.73 -5.30 -1.22
C PRO A 32 -42.71 -6.81 -1.09
N LEU A 33 -42.70 -7.54 -2.21
CA LEU A 33 -42.74 -8.99 -2.24
C LEU A 33 -41.38 -9.63 -2.55
N ASN A 34 -40.35 -8.82 -2.83
CA ASN A 34 -39.01 -9.31 -3.11
C ASN A 34 -38.20 -9.36 -1.80
N ILE A 35 -37.71 -10.54 -1.40
CA ILE A 35 -36.93 -10.74 -0.16
C ILE A 35 -35.64 -9.92 -0.15
N ASP A 36 -35.04 -9.66 -1.31
CA ASP A 36 -33.80 -8.89 -1.44
C ASP A 36 -34.05 -7.38 -1.58
N SER A 37 -35.31 -6.95 -1.62
CA SER A 37 -35.69 -5.54 -1.79
C SER A 37 -35.65 -4.79 -0.45
N PRO A 38 -35.16 -3.54 -0.43
CA PRO A 38 -35.21 -2.70 0.77
C PRO A 38 -36.64 -2.34 1.21
N SER A 39 -37.64 -2.52 0.34
CA SER A 39 -39.05 -2.27 0.65
C SER A 39 -39.84 -3.53 1.02
N PHE A 40 -39.15 -4.66 1.28
CA PHE A 40 -39.76 -5.94 1.59
C PHE A 40 -40.76 -5.88 2.77
N ASP A 41 -41.98 -6.38 2.55
CA ASP A 41 -43.01 -6.58 3.57
C ASP A 41 -43.18 -8.09 3.84
N PRO A 42 -42.72 -8.58 5.01
CA PRO A 42 -42.84 -9.99 5.38
C PRO A 42 -44.29 -10.48 5.44
N GLN A 43 -45.24 -9.63 5.83
CA GLN A 43 -46.64 -10.02 6.00
C GLN A 43 -47.30 -10.22 4.64
N LEU A 44 -47.04 -9.30 3.70
CA LEU A 44 -47.54 -9.39 2.32
C LEU A 44 -46.95 -10.59 1.58
N TYR A 45 -45.65 -10.83 1.75
CA TYR A 45 -44.96 -12.00 1.21
C TYR A 45 -45.59 -13.30 1.73
N LEU A 46 -45.81 -13.39 3.04
CA LEU A 46 -46.37 -14.57 3.67
C LEU A 46 -47.82 -14.83 3.26
N ASP A 47 -48.69 -13.82 3.25
CA ASP A 47 -50.09 -13.97 2.83
C ASP A 47 -50.19 -14.44 1.38
N LYS A 48 -49.34 -13.90 0.48
CA LYS A 48 -49.28 -14.39 -0.90
C LYS A 48 -48.77 -15.84 -0.94
N SER A 49 -47.68 -16.15 -0.23
CA SER A 49 -47.08 -17.49 -0.23
C SER A 49 -48.09 -18.55 0.25
N LEU A 50 -48.81 -18.28 1.34
CA LEU A 50 -49.86 -19.15 1.89
C LEU A 50 -51.07 -19.35 0.96
N ARG A 51 -51.38 -18.36 0.12
CA ARG A 51 -52.47 -18.47 -0.86
C ARG A 51 -52.08 -19.20 -2.15
N THR A 52 -50.78 -19.22 -2.49
CA THR A 52 -50.30 -19.72 -3.79
C THR A 52 -49.55 -21.03 -3.75
N LYS A 53 -49.00 -21.44 -2.60
CA LYS A 53 -48.13 -22.61 -2.47
C LYS A 53 -48.76 -23.70 -1.61
N ASP A 54 -48.49 -24.95 -1.95
CA ASP A 54 -48.90 -26.09 -1.15
C ASP A 54 -47.97 -26.28 0.07
N LEU A 55 -48.45 -27.00 1.08
CA LEU A 55 -47.70 -27.21 2.33
C LEU A 55 -46.31 -27.85 2.10
N SER A 56 -46.21 -28.78 1.13
CA SER A 56 -44.94 -29.42 0.79
C SER A 56 -43.94 -28.43 0.19
N ASP A 57 -44.41 -27.49 -0.63
CA ASP A 57 -43.58 -26.45 -1.23
C ASP A 57 -43.11 -25.47 -0.16
N LEU A 58 -43.99 -25.11 0.78
CA LEU A 58 -43.66 -24.22 1.89
C LEU A 58 -42.58 -24.81 2.82
N ILE A 59 -42.64 -26.12 3.10
CA ILE A 59 -41.60 -26.83 3.87
C ILE A 59 -40.27 -26.86 3.10
N SER A 60 -40.32 -27.10 1.78
CA SER A 60 -39.11 -27.08 0.96
C SER A 60 -38.46 -25.71 0.92
N GLU A 61 -39.28 -24.65 0.80
CA GLU A 61 -38.84 -23.26 0.81
C GLU A 61 -38.25 -22.86 2.18
N GLU A 62 -38.88 -23.25 3.29
CA GLU A 62 -38.35 -23.01 4.64
C GLU A 62 -36.97 -23.63 4.83
N LYS A 63 -36.78 -24.87 4.35
CA LYS A 63 -35.48 -25.54 4.37
C LYS A 63 -34.45 -24.80 3.51
N ALA A 64 -34.84 -24.41 2.29
CA ALA A 64 -33.95 -23.69 1.37
C ALA A 64 -33.51 -22.34 1.96
N LEU A 65 -34.44 -21.58 2.55
CA LEU A 65 -34.15 -20.32 3.22
C LEU A 65 -33.20 -20.52 4.40
N THR A 66 -33.41 -21.56 5.20
CA THR A 66 -32.53 -21.88 6.32
C THR A 66 -31.11 -22.19 5.86
N ASP A 67 -30.95 -22.92 4.76
CA ASP A 67 -29.64 -23.23 4.19
C ASP A 67 -28.98 -21.98 3.57
N GLN A 68 -29.76 -21.11 2.92
CA GLN A 68 -29.26 -19.81 2.41
C GLN A 68 -28.79 -18.90 3.55
N ILE A 69 -29.52 -18.83 4.67
CA ILE A 69 -29.11 -18.05 5.85
C ILE A 69 -27.76 -18.55 6.37
N ARG A 70 -27.57 -19.87 6.47
CA ARG A 70 -26.29 -20.46 6.92
C ARG A 70 -25.15 -20.18 5.94
N SER A 71 -25.41 -20.28 4.63
CA SER A 71 -24.41 -19.97 3.62
C SER A 71 -24.00 -18.50 3.71
N LEU A 72 -24.98 -17.59 3.79
CA LEU A 72 -24.71 -16.16 3.86
C LEU A 72 -23.92 -15.78 5.12
N ASP A 73 -24.19 -16.41 6.25
CA ASP A 73 -23.40 -16.21 7.47
C ASP A 73 -21.94 -16.71 7.29
N SER A 74 -21.76 -17.89 6.71
CA SER A 74 -20.43 -18.43 6.39
C SER A 74 -19.66 -17.54 5.41
N ASP A 75 -20.32 -17.02 4.39
CA ASP A 75 -19.74 -16.12 3.39
C ASP A 75 -19.34 -14.79 4.02
N MET A 76 -20.20 -14.23 4.89
CA MET A 76 -19.90 -13.03 5.66
C MET A 76 -18.67 -13.24 6.55
N GLN A 77 -18.63 -14.35 7.30
CA GLN A 77 -17.47 -14.69 8.14
C GLN A 77 -16.20 -14.79 7.29
N THR A 78 -16.27 -15.52 6.17
CA THR A 78 -15.15 -15.71 5.25
C THR A 78 -14.63 -14.38 4.75
N LEU A 79 -15.52 -13.49 4.28
CA LEU A 79 -15.16 -12.16 3.80
C LEU A 79 -14.44 -11.33 4.88
N VAL A 80 -14.96 -11.37 6.11
CA VAL A 80 -14.37 -10.68 7.26
C VAL A 80 -12.96 -11.22 7.55
N TYR A 81 -12.79 -12.54 7.62
CA TYR A 81 -11.48 -13.17 7.85
C TYR A 81 -10.48 -12.83 6.75
N ASP A 82 -10.89 -12.93 5.50
CA ASP A 82 -10.04 -12.65 4.34
C ASP A 82 -9.58 -11.19 4.33
N ASN A 83 -10.50 -10.28 4.66
CA ASN A 83 -10.23 -8.86 4.72
C ASN A 83 -9.28 -8.51 5.88
N TYR A 84 -9.53 -9.03 7.08
CA TYR A 84 -8.64 -8.82 8.23
C TYR A 84 -7.26 -9.43 7.99
N SER A 85 -7.18 -10.63 7.43
CA SER A 85 -5.91 -11.27 7.08
C SER A 85 -5.08 -10.42 6.11
N LYS A 86 -5.73 -9.86 5.08
CA LYS A 86 -5.09 -8.92 4.14
C LYS A 86 -4.64 -7.63 4.83
N PHE A 87 -5.44 -7.07 5.73
CA PHE A 87 -5.07 -5.86 6.49
C PHE A 87 -3.88 -6.09 7.43
N ILE A 88 -3.86 -7.22 8.13
CA ILE A 88 -2.74 -7.61 9.00
C ILE A 88 -1.47 -7.75 8.16
N SER A 89 -1.54 -8.51 7.06
CA SER A 89 -0.40 -8.72 6.16
C SER A 89 0.13 -7.43 5.54
N ALA A 90 -0.76 -6.51 5.14
CA ALA A 90 -0.39 -5.20 4.63
C ALA A 90 0.30 -4.35 5.72
N THR A 91 -0.21 -4.39 6.95
CA THR A 91 0.37 -3.67 8.08
C THR A 91 1.76 -4.20 8.43
N ASP A 92 1.94 -5.52 8.43
CA ASP A 92 3.25 -6.15 8.65
C ASP A 92 4.25 -5.79 7.54
N THR A 93 3.79 -5.77 6.29
CA THR A 93 4.59 -5.34 5.15
C THR A 93 5.07 -3.89 5.33
N ILE A 94 4.18 -2.97 5.73
CA ILE A 94 4.53 -1.57 6.00
C ILE A 94 5.56 -1.48 7.14
N ARG A 95 5.39 -2.25 8.21
CA ARG A 95 6.34 -2.30 9.33
C ARG A 95 7.71 -2.80 8.89
N MET A 96 7.76 -3.84 8.06
CA MET A 96 9.00 -4.37 7.49
C MET A 96 9.66 -3.35 6.56
N MET A 97 8.91 -2.70 5.67
CA MET A 97 9.42 -1.64 4.80
C MET A 97 10.04 -0.49 5.60
N LYS A 98 9.41 -0.07 6.70
CA LYS A 98 9.95 0.96 7.59
C LYS A 98 11.28 0.53 8.22
N SER A 99 11.39 -0.71 8.68
CA SER A 99 12.64 -1.24 9.24
C SER A 99 13.74 -1.29 8.19
N ASN A 100 13.45 -1.80 6.99
CA ASN A 100 14.40 -1.88 5.88
C ASN A 100 14.88 -0.48 5.47
N PHE A 101 13.98 0.50 5.39
CA PHE A 101 14.34 1.88 5.08
C PHE A 101 15.26 2.49 6.14
N SER A 102 14.99 2.22 7.42
CA SER A 102 15.86 2.65 8.52
C SER A 102 17.27 2.04 8.41
N TYR A 103 17.37 0.77 8.03
CA TYR A 103 18.66 0.10 7.81
C TYR A 103 19.42 0.73 6.62
N VAL A 104 18.74 0.90 5.47
CA VAL A 104 19.35 1.53 4.28
C VAL A 104 19.82 2.94 4.58
N GLN A 105 19.06 3.73 5.35
CA GLN A 105 19.46 5.06 5.76
C GLN A 105 20.73 5.06 6.62
N ALA A 106 20.86 4.10 7.54
CA ALA A 106 22.05 3.96 8.37
C ALA A 106 23.28 3.59 7.52
N GLU A 107 23.13 2.67 6.57
CA GLU A 107 24.20 2.28 5.66
C GLU A 107 24.64 3.43 4.74
N MET A 108 23.68 4.19 4.21
CA MET A 108 23.97 5.38 3.40
C MET A 108 24.75 6.44 4.21
N ASN A 109 24.39 6.65 5.47
CA ASN A 109 25.10 7.57 6.36
C ASN A 109 26.55 7.09 6.63
N SER A 110 26.73 5.79 6.84
CA SER A 110 28.06 5.17 6.99
C SER A 110 28.92 5.39 5.73
N LEU A 111 28.33 5.15 4.54
CA LEU A 111 29.00 5.39 3.27
C LEU A 111 29.41 6.86 3.09
N LEU A 112 28.52 7.81 3.42
CA LEU A 112 28.84 9.25 3.37
C LEU A 112 29.99 9.61 4.31
N GLN A 113 30.03 9.03 5.51
CA GLN A 113 31.13 9.23 6.45
C GLN A 113 32.46 8.68 5.91
N ASN A 114 32.44 7.51 5.28
CA ASN A 114 33.61 6.92 4.64
C ASN A 114 34.12 7.78 3.48
N ILE A 115 33.22 8.29 2.64
CA ILE A 115 33.57 9.22 1.55
C ILE A 115 34.18 10.51 2.12
N ALA A 116 33.59 11.08 3.17
CA ALA A 116 34.14 12.27 3.83
C ALA A 116 35.56 12.01 4.38
N SER A 117 35.79 10.83 4.96
CA SER A 117 37.12 10.40 5.41
C SER A 117 38.12 10.31 4.25
N ILE A 118 37.74 9.68 3.14
CA ILE A 118 38.57 9.59 1.92
C ILE A 118 38.92 10.98 1.38
N VAL A 119 37.96 11.89 1.31
CA VAL A 119 38.17 13.27 0.87
C VAL A 119 39.13 14.00 1.80
N SER A 120 38.98 13.85 3.11
CA SER A 120 39.88 14.44 4.11
C SER A 120 41.31 13.94 3.96
N VAL A 121 41.50 12.62 3.85
CA VAL A 121 42.81 11.99 3.67
C VAL A 121 43.45 12.40 2.35
N SER A 122 42.69 12.37 1.24
CA SER A 122 43.16 12.83 -0.07
C SER A 122 43.59 14.30 -0.03
N GLY A 123 42.81 15.16 0.65
CA GLY A 123 43.16 16.55 0.89
C GLY A 123 44.47 16.71 1.68
N ALA A 124 44.69 15.91 2.72
CA ALA A 124 45.92 15.93 3.50
C ALA A 124 47.14 15.48 2.67
N ILE A 125 46.98 14.42 1.87
CA ILE A 125 48.01 13.91 0.96
C ILE A 125 48.37 14.98 -0.09
N ASN A 126 47.37 15.62 -0.71
CA ASN A 126 47.61 16.65 -1.71
C ASN A 126 48.32 17.87 -1.12
N ARG A 127 47.96 18.30 0.11
CA ARG A 127 48.69 19.36 0.82
C ARG A 127 50.16 18.98 1.06
N ASN A 128 50.42 17.75 1.51
CA ASN A 128 51.80 17.28 1.73
C ASN A 128 52.62 17.30 0.42
N PHE A 129 52.05 16.78 -0.67
CA PHE A 129 52.70 16.84 -1.98
C PHE A 129 52.91 18.28 -2.48
N ALA A 130 51.97 19.19 -2.24
CA ALA A 130 52.14 20.60 -2.59
C ALA A 130 53.34 21.23 -1.85
N ASP A 131 53.51 20.93 -0.56
CA ASP A 131 54.65 21.42 0.23
C ASP A 131 55.98 20.81 -0.25
N LYS A 132 55.99 19.52 -0.59
CA LYS A 132 57.17 18.85 -1.17
C LYS A 132 57.53 19.43 -2.54
N ARG A 133 56.55 19.69 -3.42
CA ARG A 133 56.77 20.34 -4.73
C ARG A 133 57.34 21.76 -4.58
N LYS A 134 56.86 22.55 -3.61
CA LYS A 134 57.43 23.87 -3.31
C LYS A 134 58.92 23.77 -2.94
N LYS A 135 59.27 22.86 -2.02
CA LYS A 135 60.66 22.63 -1.61
C LYS A 135 61.55 22.18 -2.77
N LEU A 136 61.05 21.28 -3.62
CA LEU A 136 61.77 20.83 -4.81
C LEU A 136 61.99 22.00 -5.78
N SER A 137 60.95 22.80 -6.06
CA SER A 137 61.05 23.97 -6.91
C SER A 137 62.07 24.98 -6.41
N THR A 138 62.14 25.24 -5.09
CA THR A 138 63.16 26.14 -4.53
C THR A 138 64.56 25.58 -4.72
N LEU A 139 64.76 24.27 -4.53
CA LEU A 139 66.06 23.63 -4.70
C LEU A 139 66.50 23.65 -6.18
N THR A 140 65.61 23.32 -7.10
CA THR A 140 65.86 23.45 -8.54
C THR A 140 66.18 24.89 -8.93
N THR A 141 65.47 25.88 -8.35
CA THR A 141 65.78 27.30 -8.59
C THR A 141 67.19 27.65 -8.12
N THR A 142 67.59 27.21 -6.91
CA THR A 142 68.95 27.45 -6.41
C THR A 142 70.02 26.76 -7.25
N GLN A 143 69.74 25.55 -7.75
CA GLN A 143 70.66 24.83 -8.63
C GLN A 143 70.84 25.58 -9.96
N LEU A 144 69.75 26.11 -10.52
CA LEU A 144 69.80 26.92 -11.74
C LEU A 144 70.55 28.24 -11.52
N THR A 145 70.39 28.91 -10.38
CA THR A 145 71.14 30.15 -10.08
C THR A 145 72.62 29.87 -9.91
N LEU A 146 72.99 28.81 -9.18
CA LEU A 146 74.39 28.41 -9.03
C LEU A 146 75.03 28.07 -10.38
N ASN A 147 74.33 27.32 -11.23
CA ASN A 147 74.81 27.01 -12.58
C ASN A 147 74.96 28.26 -13.47
N LYS A 148 74.12 29.29 -13.28
CA LYS A 148 74.23 30.56 -14.01
C LYS A 148 75.36 31.46 -13.52
N SER A 149 75.69 31.43 -12.22
CA SER A 149 76.76 32.24 -11.63
C SER A 149 78.15 31.60 -11.76
N CYS A 150 78.23 30.31 -12.11
CA CYS A 150 79.48 29.60 -12.41
C CYS A 150 79.91 29.68 -13.90
N PHE A 151 79.26 30.54 -14.68
CA PHE A 151 79.62 30.91 -16.05
C PHE A 151 79.78 32.44 -16.12
#